data_AF-A0A947GFQ3-F1
#
_entry.id   AF-A0A947GFQ3-F1
#
_cell.length_a   1.000
_cell.length_b   1.000
_cell.length_c   1.000
_cell.angle_alpha   90.00
_cell.angle_beta   90.00
_cell.angle_gamma   90.00
#
_symmetry.space_group_name_H-M   'P 1'
#
loop_
_entity.id
_entity.type
_entity.pdbx_description
1 polymer ?
#
loop_
_entity_poly.entity_id
_entity_poly.type
_entity_poly.pdbx_seq_one_letter_code
_entity_poly.pdbx_strand_id
1 'polypeptide(L)'
;EEAKVNSTLFLAERLPAFLRYFERALDHGGGEHLVGGKLSYVDLSMFQTLAGLEYAFPNGYARAIAETPGLAALRGRVAALPRIAAYLESDRRIPFNEHGIFRRYPELDAPPLA
;
A
#
# COMPACT_ATOMS: atom_id res chain seq x y z
N GLU A 1 -10.95 -19.55 -12.05
CA GLU A 1 -9.90 -20.43 -11.50
C GLU A 1 -8.53 -19.78 -11.45
N GLU A 2 -7.88 -19.48 -12.57
CA GLU A 2 -6.50 -18.94 -12.56
C GLU A 2 -6.34 -17.63 -11.78
N ALA A 3 -7.27 -16.68 -11.92
CA ALA A 3 -7.24 -15.42 -11.17
C ALA A 3 -7.28 -15.62 -9.64
N LYS A 4 -8.06 -16.60 -9.15
CA LYS A 4 -8.16 -16.93 -7.72
C LYS A 4 -6.89 -17.58 -7.21
N VAL A 5 -6.28 -18.46 -8.01
CA VAL A 5 -4.99 -19.08 -7.67
C VAL A 5 -3.91 -18.01 -7.56
N ASN A 6 -3.84 -17.12 -8.55
CA ASN A 6 -2.85 -16.04 -8.59
C ASN A 6 -3.05 -15.02 -7.47
N SER A 7 -4.29 -14.65 -7.15
CA SER A 7 -4.56 -13.72 -6.05
C SER A 7 -4.23 -14.35 -4.70
N THR A 8 -4.58 -15.63 -4.50
CA THR A 8 -4.24 -16.38 -3.28
C THR A 8 -2.72 -16.41 -3.06
N LEU A 9 -1.96 -16.76 -4.10
CA LEU A 9 -0.49 -16.77 -4.04
C LEU A 9 0.09 -15.38 -3.80
N PHE A 10 -0.48 -14.36 -4.45
CA PHE A 10 -0.06 -12.98 -4.26
C PHE A 10 -0.23 -12.54 -2.80
N LEU A 11 -1.40 -12.80 -2.19
CA LEU A 11 -1.69 -12.40 -0.83
C LEU A 11 -0.91 -13.20 0.22
N ALA A 12 -0.69 -14.50 -0.03
CA ALA A 12 0.00 -15.37 0.91
C ALA A 12 1.53 -15.16 0.89
N GLU A 13 2.12 -14.93 -0.29
CA GLU A 13 3.57 -14.97 -0.46
C GLU A 13 4.15 -13.63 -0.91
N ARG A 14 3.63 -13.08 -2.02
CA ARG A 14 4.28 -11.95 -2.70
C ARG A 14 4.08 -10.63 -1.96
N LEU A 15 2.85 -10.31 -1.58
CA LEU A 15 2.51 -9.07 -0.90
C LEU A 15 3.31 -8.93 0.41
N PRO A 16 3.31 -9.92 1.33
CA PRO A 16 4.13 -9.83 2.53
C PRO A 16 5.63 -9.73 2.23
N ALA A 17 6.15 -10.46 1.23
CA ALA A 17 7.56 -10.40 0.86
C ALA A 17 7.97 -9.00 0.35
N PHE A 18 7.14 -8.36 -0.49
CA PHE A 18 7.39 -7.00 -0.97
C PHE A 18 7.32 -5.99 0.16
N LEU A 19 6.27 -6.02 1.00
CA LEU A 19 6.17 -5.06 2.10
C LEU A 19 7.33 -5.21 3.08
N ARG A 20 7.73 -6.43 3.46
CA ARG A 20 8.90 -6.65 4.32
C ARG A 20 10.21 -6.17 3.67
N TYR A 21 10.34 -6.25 2.35
CA TYR A 21 11.50 -5.68 1.66
C TYR A 21 11.54 -4.15 1.82
N PHE A 22 10.42 -3.46 1.60
CA PHE A 22 10.36 -2.00 1.72
C PHE A 22 10.40 -1.51 3.17
N GLU A 23 9.87 -2.28 4.13
CA GLU A 23 10.04 -2.03 5.56
C GLU A 23 11.54 -2.03 5.91
N ARG A 24 12.27 -3.07 5.51
CA ARG A 24 13.73 -3.09 5.70
C ARG A 24 14.42 -1.92 5.01
N ALA A 25 14.04 -1.58 3.77
CA ALA A 25 14.63 -0.44 3.08
C ALA A 25 14.40 0.88 3.83
N LEU A 26 13.21 1.07 4.39
CA LEU A 26 12.86 2.20 5.23
C LEU A 26 13.71 2.24 6.51
N ASP A 27 13.89 1.10 7.18
CA ASP A 27 14.74 0.99 8.38
C ASP A 27 16.19 1.39 8.09
N HIS A 28 16.77 0.89 6.99
CA HIS A 28 18.12 1.28 6.56
C HIS A 28 18.23 2.77 6.19
N GLY A 29 17.12 3.38 5.79
CA GLY A 29 16.99 4.81 5.50
C GLY A 29 16.77 5.70 6.73
N GLY A 30 16.71 5.14 7.94
CA GLY A 30 16.47 5.88 9.19
C GLY A 30 14.99 5.97 9.59
N GLY A 31 14.10 5.19 8.98
CA GLY A 31 12.70 5.02 9.42
C GLY A 31 11.71 6.09 8.93
N GLU A 32 12.20 7.24 8.47
CA GLU A 32 11.35 8.35 8.03
C GLU A 32 11.07 8.35 6.52
N HIS A 33 12.11 8.11 5.72
CA HIS A 33 12.08 8.15 4.27
C HIS A 33 12.77 6.92 3.68
N LEU A 34 12.26 6.42 2.56
CA LEU A 34 12.80 5.21 1.92
C LEU A 34 14.22 5.40 1.37
N VAL A 35 14.61 6.62 1.00
CA VAL A 35 15.96 6.91 0.47
C VAL A 35 16.42 8.33 0.79
N GLY A 36 17.70 8.49 1.07
CA GLY A 36 18.36 9.80 1.08
C GLY A 36 17.96 10.75 2.21
N GLY A 37 17.29 10.26 3.26
CA GLY A 37 16.95 11.01 4.46
C GLY A 37 15.99 12.20 4.24
N LYS A 38 15.29 12.22 3.10
CA LYS A 38 14.32 13.28 2.77
C LYS A 38 13.22 12.73 1.87
N LEU A 39 12.08 13.41 1.86
CA LEU A 39 10.96 13.08 0.98
C LEU A 39 11.41 13.04 -0.48
N SER A 40 11.05 11.96 -1.16
CA SER A 40 11.32 11.75 -2.58
C SER A 40 10.14 11.06 -3.27
N TYR A 41 10.24 10.90 -4.59
CA TYR A 41 9.19 10.26 -5.37
C TYR A 41 8.92 8.81 -5.00
N VAL A 42 9.89 8.10 -4.39
CA VAL A 42 9.66 6.72 -3.97
C VAL A 42 8.73 6.66 -2.76
N ASP A 43 8.77 7.64 -1.87
CA ASP A 43 7.83 7.75 -0.73
C ASP A 43 6.40 8.02 -1.23
N LEU A 44 6.26 8.91 -2.23
CA LEU A 44 4.97 9.21 -2.86
C LEU A 44 4.41 8.00 -3.62
N SER A 45 5.27 7.29 -4.36
CA SER A 45 4.91 6.06 -5.07
C SER A 45 4.52 4.94 -4.11
N MET A 46 5.23 4.81 -2.98
CA MET A 46 4.92 3.83 -1.95
C MET A 46 3.58 4.15 -1.29
N PHE A 47 3.32 5.42 -0.95
CA PHE A 47 2.01 5.85 -0.46
C PHE A 47 0.88 5.45 -1.41
N GLN A 48 1.01 5.73 -2.72
CA GLN A 48 -0.01 5.38 -3.71
C GLN A 48 -0.19 3.86 -3.83
N THR A 49 0.91 3.10 -3.75
CA THR A 49 0.89 1.63 -3.82
C THR A 49 0.16 1.05 -2.62
N LEU A 50 0.47 1.51 -1.40
CA LEU A 50 -0.19 1.06 -0.18
C LEU A 50 -1.68 1.41 -0.17
N ALA A 51 -2.05 2.63 -0.59
CA ALA A 51 -3.46 3.03 -0.70
C ALA A 51 -4.22 2.21 -1.75
N GLY A 52 -3.57 1.84 -2.85
CA GLY A 52 -4.14 0.99 -3.88
C GLY A 52 -4.33 -0.46 -3.42
N LEU A 53 -3.34 -1.01 -2.71
CA LEU A 53 -3.42 -2.35 -2.14
C LEU A 53 -4.52 -2.46 -1.08
N GLU A 54 -4.66 -1.44 -0.23
CA GLU A 54 -5.76 -1.33 0.74
C GLU A 54 -7.14 -1.33 0.07
N TYR A 55 -7.27 -0.63 -1.06
CA TYR A 55 -8.52 -0.65 -1.85
C TYR A 55 -8.78 -2.01 -2.50
N ALA A 56 -7.76 -2.60 -3.15
CA ALA A 56 -7.92 -3.81 -3.95
C ALA A 56 -8.12 -5.07 -3.10
N PHE A 57 -7.40 -5.16 -1.97
CA PHE A 57 -7.34 -6.34 -1.10
C PHE A 57 -7.42 -5.93 0.38
N PRO A 58 -8.52 -5.33 0.85
CA PRO A 58 -8.60 -4.78 2.21
C PRO A 58 -8.22 -5.78 3.31
N ASN A 59 -8.64 -7.05 3.20
CA ASN A 59 -8.35 -8.06 4.21
C ASN A 59 -6.89 -8.53 4.13
N GLY A 60 -6.39 -8.80 2.91
CA GLY A 60 -4.99 -9.17 2.69
C GLY A 60 -4.01 -8.05 3.07
N TYR A 61 -4.36 -6.80 2.75
CA TYR A 61 -3.62 -5.61 3.13
C TYR A 61 -3.55 -5.46 4.65
N ALA A 62 -4.68 -5.57 5.35
CA ALA A 62 -4.71 -5.45 6.81
C ALA A 62 -3.76 -6.44 7.50
N ARG A 63 -3.66 -7.68 7.00
CA ARG A 63 -2.71 -8.68 7.50
C ARG A 63 -1.26 -8.29 7.21
N ALA A 64 -0.96 -7.94 5.95
CA ALA A 64 0.41 -7.65 5.53
C ALA A 64 0.97 -6.35 6.12
N ILE A 65 0.12 -5.32 6.26
CA ILE A 65 0.54 -4.02 6.81
C ILE A 65 0.79 -4.09 8.33
N ALA A 66 0.12 -5.01 9.04
CA ALA A 66 0.36 -5.23 10.47
C ALA A 66 1.79 -5.73 10.76
N GLU A 67 2.43 -6.41 9.80
CA GLU A 67 3.82 -6.85 9.88
C GLU A 67 4.82 -5.75 9.47
N THR A 68 4.36 -4.59 8.99
CA THR A 68 5.19 -3.51 8.44
C THR A 68 4.78 -2.12 8.96
N PRO A 69 4.91 -1.88 10.28
CA PRO A 69 4.44 -0.65 10.92
C PRO A 69 5.15 0.62 10.42
N GLY A 70 6.41 0.53 9.98
CA GLY A 70 7.15 1.64 9.39
C GLY A 70 6.50 2.12 8.09
N LEU A 71 6.11 1.20 7.21
CA LEU A 71 5.36 1.51 5.99
C LEU A 71 3.97 2.10 6.28
N ALA A 72 3.28 1.60 7.32
CA ALA A 72 2.02 2.20 7.77
C ALA A 72 2.23 3.66 8.21
N ALA A 73 3.28 3.93 8.98
CA ALA A 73 3.65 5.27 9.41
C ALA A 73 4.07 6.17 8.24
N LEU A 74 4.84 5.65 7.27
CA LEU A 74 5.21 6.36 6.04
C LEU A 74 3.97 6.79 5.26
N ARG A 75 3.01 5.88 5.07
CA ARG A 75 1.72 6.18 4.40
C ARG A 75 1.00 7.33 5.12
N GLY A 76 0.91 7.29 6.45
CA GLY A 76 0.30 8.34 7.25
C GLY A 76 1.01 9.69 7.11
N ARG A 77 2.35 9.71 7.20
CA ARG A 77 3.15 10.94 7.03
C ARG A 77 2.96 11.55 5.65
N VAL A 78 3.01 10.75 4.59
CA VAL A 78 2.82 11.25 3.21
C VAL A 78 1.41 11.81 3.01
N ALA A 79 0.38 11.13 3.54
CA ALA A 79 -1.01 11.62 3.47
C ALA A 79 -1.19 12.97 4.16
N ALA A 80 -0.46 13.21 5.26
CA ALA A 80 -0.53 14.43 6.05
C ALA A 80 0.26 15.61 5.47
N LEU A 81 1.07 15.41 4.41
CA LEU A 81 1.78 16.52 3.77
C LEU A 81 0.79 17.54 3.21
N PRO A 82 0.93 18.86 3.48
CA PRO A 82 -0.12 19.84 3.13
C PRO A 82 -0.56 19.82 1.67
N ARG A 83 0.39 19.69 0.74
CA ARG A 83 0.09 19.63 -0.71
C ARG A 83 -0.54 18.31 -1.12
N ILE A 84 -0.22 17.22 -0.43
CA ILE A 84 -0.82 15.92 -0.67
C ILE A 84 -2.24 15.91 -0.11
N ALA A 85 -2.44 16.30 1.16
CA ALA A 85 -3.77 16.43 1.77
C ALA A 85 -4.72 17.27 0.90
N ALA A 86 -4.28 18.47 0.47
CA ALA A 86 -5.07 19.32 -0.43
C ALA A 86 -5.35 18.67 -1.80
N TYR A 87 -4.45 17.83 -2.32
CA TYR A 87 -4.72 17.05 -3.52
C TYR A 87 -5.71 15.91 -3.25
N LEU A 88 -5.59 15.22 -2.11
CA LEU A 88 -6.44 14.11 -1.71
C LEU A 88 -7.91 14.52 -1.55
N GLU A 89 -8.17 15.78 -1.19
CA GLU A 89 -9.50 16.40 -1.04
C GLU A 89 -10.02 17.07 -2.32
N SER A 90 -9.17 17.23 -3.34
CA SER A 90 -9.55 17.94 -4.57
C SER A 90 -10.21 17.02 -5.60
N ASP A 91 -11.04 17.60 -6.47
CA ASP A 91 -11.65 16.92 -7.62
C ASP A 91 -10.62 16.36 -8.63
N ARG A 92 -9.35 16.77 -8.53
CA ARG A 92 -8.28 16.24 -9.38
C ARG A 92 -7.91 14.80 -9.02
N ARG A 93 -8.15 14.37 -7.77
CA ARG A 93 -7.86 12.99 -7.36
C ARG A 93 -9.00 12.09 -7.81
N ILE A 94 -8.71 11.29 -8.82
CA ILE A 94 -9.62 10.23 -9.26
C ILE A 94 -9.66 9.16 -8.15
N PRO A 95 -10.85 8.80 -7.64
CA PRO A 95 -10.99 7.70 -6.68
C PRO A 95 -10.55 6.37 -7.29
N PHE A 96 -10.08 5.45 -6.45
CA PHE A 96 -9.88 4.07 -6.90
C PHE A 96 -11.19 3.48 -7.42
N ASN A 97 -11.07 2.72 -8.50
CA ASN A 97 -12.19 2.13 -9.23
C ASN A 97 -11.68 0.92 -10.02
N GLU A 98 -12.60 0.18 -10.64
CA GLU A 98 -12.26 -1.05 -11.37
C GLU A 98 -11.69 -0.83 -12.78
N HIS A 99 -11.58 0.41 -13.25
CA HIS A 99 -10.94 0.75 -14.52
C HIS A 99 -9.42 0.96 -14.39
N GLY A 100 -8.89 1.02 -13.16
CA GLY A 100 -7.47 1.22 -12.86
C GLY A 100 -6.65 -0.06 -12.72
N ILE A 101 -5.44 0.09 -12.14
CA ILE A 101 -4.53 -1.03 -11.79
C ILE A 101 -5.05 -1.77 -10.54
N PHE A 102 -5.39 -1.01 -9.50
CA PHE A 102 -5.91 -1.56 -8.24
C PHE A 102 -7.42 -1.73 -8.35
N ARG A 103 -7.86 -2.97 -8.56
CA ARG A 103 -9.28 -3.32 -8.72
C ARG A 103 -9.73 -4.15 -7.53
N ARG A 104 -10.91 -3.85 -7.00
CA ARG A 104 -11.47 -4.53 -5.84
C ARG A 104 -12.41 -5.63 -6.31
N TYR A 105 -11.94 -6.87 -6.26
CA TYR A 105 -12.75 -8.06 -6.50
C TYR A 105 -12.84 -8.86 -5.21
N PRO A 106 -13.96 -8.78 -4.46
CA PRO A 106 -14.08 -9.43 -3.14
C PRO A 106 -13.76 -10.93 -3.16
N GLU A 107 -14.08 -11.62 -4.25
CA GLU A 107 -13.81 -13.04 -4.48
C GLU A 107 -12.32 -13.37 -4.68
N LEU A 108 -11.46 -12.36 -4.84
CA LEU A 108 -10.00 -12.49 -4.96
C LEU A 108 -9.24 -12.08 -3.70
N ASP A 109 -9.92 -11.45 -2.73
CA ASP A 109 -9.31 -11.04 -1.46
C ASP A 109 -9.29 -12.18 -0.44
N ALA A 110 -8.51 -12.00 0.61
CA ALA A 110 -8.51 -12.87 1.77
C ALA A 110 -9.87 -12.84 2.48
N PRO A 111 -10.26 -13.91 3.20
CA PRO A 111 -11.44 -13.86 4.06
C PRO A 111 -11.28 -12.77 5.13
N PRO A 112 -12.36 -12.18 5.64
CA PRO A 112 -12.29 -11.23 6.74
C PRO A 112 -11.51 -11.77 7.94
N LEU A 113 -10.84 -10.90 8.70
CA LEU A 113 -10.32 -11.25 10.01
C LEU A 113 -11.51 -11.57 10.93
N ALA A 114 -11.41 -12.67 11.68
CA ALA A 114 -12.41 -13.08 12.66
C ALA A 114 -12.34 -12.20 13.93
#